data_AF-A0A4Y7U5J2-F1
#
_entry.id   AF-A0A4Y7U5J2-F1
#
_cell.length_a   1.000
_cell.length_b   1.000
_cell.length_c   1.000
_cell.angle_alpha   90.00
_cell.angle_beta   90.00
_cell.angle_gamma   90.00
#
_symmetry.space_group_name_H-M   'P 1'
#
loop_
_entity.id
_entity.type
_entity.pdbx_description
1 polymer ?
#
loop_
_entity_poly.entity_id
_entity_poly.type
_entity_poly.pdbx_seq_one_letter_code
_entity_poly.pdbx_strand_id
1 'polypeptide(L)'
;GWIKTEESTDHAAHRIVYELTNLDHLYLEQLKAFTDPERVSSKRVITIGYYTLLNREDYNIKASLKVIEAKWYKIADIPHLIFDHNEILKFSLMQLRNRVRQAPIGFNLLPEKFTLLQLMHLYEEILGVELDKSNFRRKILHMKLLLEL
;
A
#
# COMPACT_ATOMS: atom_id res chain seq x y z
N GLY A 1 -9.75 -2.13 12.46
CA GLY A 1 -10.22 -1.38 13.65
C GLY A 1 -11.63 -0.88 13.43
N TRP A 2 -12.13 -0.03 14.33
CA TRP A 2 -13.46 0.60 14.21
C TRP A 2 -13.32 2.11 14.08
N ILE A 3 -14.26 2.71 13.34
CA ILE A 3 -14.45 4.16 13.25
C ILE A 3 -15.22 4.61 14.51
N LYS A 4 -14.79 5.69 15.13
CA LYS A 4 -15.43 6.35 16.29
C LYS A 4 -16.45 7.39 15.84
N THR A 5 -17.29 7.87 16.75
CA THR A 5 -18.36 8.84 16.42
C THR A 5 -17.83 10.19 15.93
N GLU A 6 -16.70 10.64 16.47
CA GLU A 6 -16.14 11.98 16.20
C GLU A 6 -15.00 11.99 15.16
N GLU A 7 -14.87 10.95 14.33
CA GLU A 7 -13.78 10.88 13.33
C GLU A 7 -14.29 10.48 11.94
N SER A 8 -13.62 10.97 10.91
CA SER A 8 -13.83 10.49 9.54
C SER A 8 -13.18 9.12 9.34
N THR A 9 -13.50 8.46 8.22
CA THR A 9 -12.85 7.21 7.82
C THR A 9 -11.35 7.38 7.62
N ASP A 10 -10.91 8.53 7.08
CA ASP A 10 -9.50 8.84 6.89
C ASP A 10 -8.77 9.00 8.23
N HIS A 11 -9.34 9.78 9.16
CA HIS A 11 -8.78 9.92 10.51
C HIS A 11 -8.75 8.58 11.24
N ALA A 12 -9.79 7.76 11.11
CA ALA A 12 -9.81 6.42 11.66
C ALA A 12 -8.69 5.55 11.08
N ALA A 13 -8.46 5.60 9.76
CA ALA A 13 -7.42 4.82 9.10
C ALA A 13 -6.01 5.22 9.59
N HIS A 14 -5.72 6.53 9.67
CA HIS A 14 -4.48 7.05 10.24
C HIS A 14 -4.28 6.65 11.71
N ARG A 15 -5.33 6.80 12.53
CA ARG A 15 -5.28 6.40 13.94
C ARG A 15 -5.06 4.90 14.09
N ILE A 16 -5.78 4.08 13.33
CA ILE A 16 -5.67 2.62 13.40
C ILE A 16 -4.28 2.16 12.99
N VAL A 17 -3.69 2.69 11.91
CA VAL A 17 -2.33 2.28 11.52
C VAL A 17 -1.32 2.72 12.59
N TYR A 18 -1.41 3.94 13.10
CA TYR A 18 -0.57 4.41 14.21
C TYR A 18 -0.70 3.53 15.45
N GLU A 19 -1.94 3.21 15.86
CA GLU A 19 -2.19 2.33 17.01
C GLU A 19 -1.64 0.91 16.81
N LEU A 20 -1.47 0.42 15.58
CA LEU A 20 -0.98 -0.94 15.30
C LEU A 20 0.53 -1.00 15.05
N THR A 21 1.12 0.06 14.47
CA THR A 21 2.51 0.03 13.96
C THR A 21 3.38 1.19 14.47
N ASN A 22 2.80 2.14 15.23
CA ASN A 22 3.46 3.37 15.67
C ASN A 22 3.99 4.24 14.52
N LEU A 23 3.39 4.12 13.34
CA LEU A 23 3.72 4.92 12.16
C LEU A 23 2.72 6.06 12.00
N ASP A 24 3.22 7.28 11.85
CA ASP A 24 2.42 8.48 11.63
C ASP A 24 2.78 9.15 10.28
N HIS A 25 2.02 10.17 9.90
CA HIS A 25 2.22 10.97 8.68
C HIS A 25 2.31 10.16 7.36
N LEU A 26 1.75 8.95 7.34
CA LEU A 26 1.72 8.09 6.15
C LEU A 26 0.71 8.61 5.12
N TYR A 27 1.07 8.63 3.84
CA TYR A 27 0.06 8.75 2.80
C TYR A 27 -0.82 7.49 2.80
N LEU A 28 -2.13 7.65 2.96
CA LEU A 28 -3.11 6.57 2.86
C LEU A 28 -3.98 6.81 1.62
N GLU A 29 -4.21 5.76 0.85
CA GLU A 29 -5.17 5.79 -0.24
C GLU A 29 -6.36 4.90 0.10
N GLN A 30 -7.55 5.49 0.04
CA GLN A 30 -8.80 4.76 0.21
C GLN A 30 -9.03 3.86 -1.01
N LEU A 31 -9.37 2.61 -0.73
CA LEU A 31 -9.89 1.65 -1.70
C LEU A 31 -11.41 1.86 -1.85
N LYS A 32 -12.16 0.76 -1.94
CA LYS A 32 -13.61 0.76 -1.88
C LYS A 32 -14.12 0.34 -0.49
N ALA A 33 -15.43 0.46 -0.30
CA ALA A 33 -16.13 -0.23 0.76
C ALA A 33 -16.34 -1.72 0.39
N PHE A 34 -16.10 -2.60 1.36
CA PHE A 34 -16.36 -4.03 1.34
C PHE A 34 -17.59 -4.28 2.21
N THR A 35 -18.68 -4.70 1.57
CA THR A 35 -20.05 -4.62 2.13
C THR A 35 -20.80 -5.95 2.12
N ASP A 36 -20.15 -7.03 1.66
CA ASP A 36 -20.72 -8.38 1.63
C ASP A 36 -21.26 -8.75 3.02
N PRO A 37 -22.53 -9.18 3.16
CA PRO A 37 -23.09 -9.55 4.46
C PRO A 37 -22.38 -10.72 5.13
N GLU A 38 -21.79 -11.65 4.37
CA GLU A 38 -21.21 -12.89 4.88
C GLU A 38 -19.71 -12.76 5.19
N ARG A 39 -19.09 -11.60 4.93
CA ARG A 39 -17.65 -11.39 5.16
C ARG A 39 -17.21 -11.55 6.61
N VAL A 40 -18.13 -11.32 7.56
CA VAL A 40 -17.92 -11.56 8.99
C VAL A 40 -19.13 -12.32 9.50
N SER A 41 -18.96 -13.62 9.78
CA SER A 41 -20.05 -14.52 10.16
C SER A 41 -20.80 -14.15 11.44
N SER A 42 -20.18 -13.35 12.33
CA SER A 42 -20.75 -13.04 13.65
C SER A 42 -21.57 -11.75 13.69
N LYS A 43 -21.42 -10.85 12.71
CA LYS A 43 -22.14 -9.55 12.67
C LYS A 43 -21.99 -8.86 11.33
N ARG A 44 -22.95 -7.99 11.00
CA ARG A 44 -22.84 -7.13 9.82
C ARG A 44 -21.71 -6.10 10.01
N VAL A 45 -20.70 -6.15 9.14
CA VAL A 45 -19.58 -5.20 9.15
C VAL A 45 -19.34 -4.67 7.75
N ILE A 46 -19.39 -3.35 7.60
CA ILE A 46 -18.87 -2.66 6.41
C ILE A 46 -17.43 -2.26 6.70
N THR A 47 -16.50 -2.61 5.82
CA THR A 47 -15.09 -2.20 5.93
C THR A 47 -14.74 -1.26 4.81
N ILE A 48 -14.14 -0.11 5.13
CA ILE A 48 -13.48 0.73 4.13
C ILE A 48 -12.00 0.37 4.12
N GLY A 49 -11.52 -0.12 2.98
CA GLY A 49 -10.12 -0.50 2.82
C GLY A 49 -9.24 0.71 2.58
N TYR A 50 -8.04 0.70 3.12
CA TYR A 50 -6.98 1.67 2.83
C TYR A 50 -5.68 0.92 2.58
N TYR A 51 -4.81 1.50 1.77
CA TYR A 51 -3.45 1.00 1.59
C TYR A 51 -2.44 2.15 1.58
N THR A 52 -1.18 1.80 1.81
CA THR A 52 -0.04 2.71 1.78
C THR A 52 1.18 2.00 1.20
N LEU A 53 2.14 2.78 0.74
CA LEU A 53 3.39 2.32 0.15
C LEU A 53 4.53 2.87 1.01
N LEU A 54 5.30 1.98 1.62
CA LEU A 54 6.37 2.31 2.56
C LEU A 54 7.68 1.68 2.10
N ASN A 55 8.78 2.43 2.19
CA ASN A 55 10.11 1.86 2.08
C ASN A 55 10.47 1.16 3.39
N ARG A 56 10.76 -0.14 3.34
CA ARG A 56 11.07 -0.96 4.52
C ARG A 56 12.22 -0.39 5.36
N GLU A 57 13.20 0.26 4.73
CA GLU A 57 14.38 0.79 5.41
C GLU A 57 14.06 1.98 6.32
N ASP A 58 13.02 2.74 5.98
CA ASP A 58 12.61 3.94 6.72
C ASP A 58 11.78 3.61 7.97
N TYR A 59 11.29 2.37 8.08
CA TYR A 59 10.33 1.96 9.10
C TYR A 59 10.77 0.72 9.87
N ASN A 60 11.20 0.94 11.10
CA ASN A 60 11.33 -0.12 12.08
C ASN A 60 9.94 -0.44 12.66
N ILE A 61 9.22 -1.38 12.03
CA ILE A 61 7.93 -1.84 12.54
C ILE A 61 8.17 -2.45 13.93
N LYS A 62 7.80 -1.68 14.96
CA LYS A 62 7.69 -2.19 16.32
C LYS A 62 6.21 -2.42 16.56
N ALA A 63 5.86 -3.65 16.92
CA ALA A 63 4.51 -3.95 17.36
C ALA A 63 4.16 -2.99 18.51
N SER A 64 3.04 -2.29 18.41
CA SER A 64 2.61 -1.36 19.44
C SER A 64 2.18 -2.12 20.70
N LEU A 65 1.92 -1.41 21.79
CA LEU A 65 1.41 -1.99 23.05
C LEU A 65 0.14 -2.87 22.90
N LYS A 66 -0.58 -2.77 21.77
CA LYS A 66 -1.82 -3.51 21.48
C LYS A 66 -1.63 -4.68 20.51
N VAL A 67 -0.47 -4.82 19.88
CA VAL A 67 -0.20 -5.84 18.86
C VAL A 67 0.92 -6.74 19.37
N ILE A 68 0.67 -8.04 19.39
CA ILE A 68 1.68 -9.02 19.84
C ILE A 68 2.88 -9.02 18.87
N GLU A 69 2.61 -8.92 17.57
CA GLU A 69 3.64 -8.94 16.55
C GLU A 69 3.14 -8.33 15.24
N ALA A 70 3.99 -7.54 14.57
CA ALA A 70 3.78 -7.06 13.21
C ALA A 70 5.02 -7.42 12.38
N LYS A 71 4.80 -8.08 11.24
CA LYS A 71 5.86 -8.66 10.41
C LYS A 71 5.68 -8.28 8.94
N TRP A 72 6.80 -8.13 8.26
CA TRP A 72 6.85 -8.04 6.81
C TRP A 72 6.73 -9.43 6.19
N TYR A 73 5.84 -9.58 5.22
CA TYR A 73 5.70 -10.78 4.40
C TYR A 73 6.01 -10.45 2.94
N LYS A 74 6.69 -11.35 2.23
CA LYS A 74 6.69 -11.31 0.77
C LYS A 74 5.27 -11.62 0.31
N ILE A 75 4.80 -10.98 -0.77
CA ILE A 75 3.44 -11.20 -1.30
C ILE A 75 3.16 -12.67 -1.58
N ALA A 76 4.15 -13.42 -2.08
CA ALA A 76 4.05 -14.85 -2.36
C ALA A 76 3.93 -15.73 -1.10
N ASP A 77 4.35 -15.22 0.06
CA ASP A 77 4.46 -15.97 1.32
C ASP A 77 3.42 -15.53 2.37
N ILE A 78 2.39 -14.78 1.95
CA ILE A 78 1.34 -14.29 2.86
C ILE A 78 0.48 -15.49 3.32
N PRO A 79 0.35 -15.72 4.63
CA PRO A 79 -0.53 -16.78 5.14
C PRO A 79 -1.99 -16.44 4.89
N HIS A 80 -2.88 -17.42 5.01
CA HIS A 80 -4.30 -17.18 4.88
C HIS A 80 -4.77 -16.16 5.93
N LEU A 81 -5.22 -14.99 5.47
CA LEU A 81 -5.69 -13.93 6.34
C LEU A 81 -7.12 -14.18 6.80
N ILE A 82 -7.47 -13.66 7.97
CA ILE A 82 -8.82 -13.77 8.55
C ILE A 82 -9.89 -13.10 7.68
N PHE A 83 -11.13 -13.58 7.78
CA PHE A 83 -12.27 -13.04 7.04
C PHE A 83 -12.00 -12.95 5.53
N ASP A 84 -12.39 -11.84 4.91
CA ASP A 84 -12.16 -11.53 3.49
C ASP A 84 -10.86 -10.74 3.26
N HIS A 85 -9.92 -10.72 4.20
CA HIS A 85 -8.70 -9.89 4.06
C HIS A 85 -7.82 -10.28 2.87
N ASN A 86 -7.86 -11.55 2.43
CA ASN A 86 -7.18 -11.97 1.19
C ASN A 86 -7.79 -11.28 -0.05
N GLU A 87 -9.11 -11.09 -0.07
CA GLU A 87 -9.80 -10.37 -1.15
C GLU A 87 -9.49 -8.87 -1.11
N ILE A 88 -9.42 -8.28 0.09
CA ILE A 88 -8.98 -6.89 0.27
C ILE A 88 -7.57 -6.72 -0.28
N LEU A 89 -6.63 -7.59 0.10
CA LEU A 89 -5.24 -7.56 -0.38
C LEU A 89 -5.16 -7.70 -1.91
N LYS A 90 -5.90 -8.66 -2.49
CA LYS A 90 -5.95 -8.87 -3.94
C LYS A 90 -6.47 -7.63 -4.66
N PHE A 91 -7.52 -7.00 -4.14
CA PHE A 91 -8.05 -5.75 -4.67
C PHE A 91 -7.03 -4.60 -4.57
N SER A 92 -6.34 -4.48 -3.43
CA SER A 92 -5.27 -3.48 -3.23
C SER A 92 -4.16 -3.63 -4.26
N LEU A 93 -3.66 -4.85 -4.49
CA LEU A 93 -2.62 -5.12 -5.48
C LEU A 93 -3.09 -4.81 -6.90
N MET A 94 -4.34 -5.14 -7.23
CA MET A 94 -4.94 -4.78 -8.52
C MET A 94 -5.00 -3.26 -8.71
N GLN A 95 -5.47 -2.52 -7.70
CA GLN A 95 -5.53 -1.06 -7.73
C GLN A 95 -4.14 -0.43 -7.89
N LEU A 96 -3.17 -0.88 -7.08
CA LEU A 96 -1.79 -0.44 -7.16
C LEU A 96 -1.22 -0.64 -8.58
N ARG A 97 -1.39 -1.84 -9.14
CA ARG A 97 -0.95 -2.18 -10.50
C ARG A 97 -1.61 -1.30 -11.56
N ASN A 98 -2.88 -0.98 -11.40
CA ASN A 98 -3.57 -0.07 -12.33
C ASN A 98 -3.03 1.35 -12.22
N ARG A 99 -2.76 1.84 -11.00
CA ARG A 99 -2.21 3.17 -10.79
C ARG A 99 -0.80 3.32 -11.33
N VAL A 100 0.14 2.40 -11.07
CA VAL A 100 1.52 2.50 -11.61
C VAL A 100 1.56 2.48 -13.14
N ARG A 101 0.56 1.90 -13.82
CA ARG A 101 0.47 1.95 -15.29
C ARG A 101 0.13 3.34 -15.81
N GLN A 102 -0.75 4.04 -15.09
CA GLN A 102 -1.37 5.30 -15.53
C GLN A 102 -0.66 6.54 -14.97
N ALA A 103 -0.13 6.42 -13.77
CA ALA A 103 0.43 7.51 -13.00
C ALA A 103 1.80 7.10 -12.43
N PRO A 104 2.69 8.08 -12.27
CA PRO A 104 4.05 7.90 -11.79
C PRO A 104 4.00 7.88 -10.25
N ILE A 105 3.40 6.84 -9.70
CA ILE A 105 3.32 6.65 -8.25
C ILE A 105 4.47 5.77 -7.76
N GLY A 106 4.74 5.80 -6.46
CA GLY A 106 5.81 5.00 -5.85
C GLY A 106 7.16 5.69 -5.73
N PHE A 107 7.30 6.98 -6.08
CA PHE A 107 8.53 7.73 -5.77
C PHE A 107 8.85 7.74 -4.27
N ASN A 108 7.82 7.76 -3.41
CA ASN A 108 7.98 7.68 -1.96
C ASN A 108 8.55 6.33 -1.47
N LEU A 109 8.67 5.32 -2.36
CA LEU A 109 9.33 4.05 -2.06
C LEU A 109 10.83 4.06 -2.36
N LEU A 110 11.32 5.15 -2.95
CA LEU A 110 12.72 5.33 -3.32
C LEU A 110 13.33 6.45 -2.48
N PRO A 111 14.66 6.42 -2.27
CA PRO A 111 15.37 7.55 -1.66
C PRO A 111 15.19 8.82 -2.49
N GLU A 112 15.41 10.01 -1.91
CA GLU A 112 15.29 11.30 -2.60
C GLU A 112 16.07 11.36 -3.92
N LYS A 113 17.22 10.69 -3.98
CA LYS A 113 18.02 10.50 -5.19
C LYS A 113 18.00 9.04 -5.59
N PHE A 114 17.43 8.74 -6.74
CA PHE A 114 17.36 7.39 -7.27
C PHE A 114 17.71 7.35 -8.75
N THR A 115 18.13 6.17 -9.22
CA THR A 115 18.39 5.90 -10.62
C THR A 115 17.11 5.46 -11.33
N LEU A 116 17.02 5.72 -12.64
CA LEU A 116 15.93 5.18 -13.47
C LEU A 116 15.83 3.65 -13.41
N LEU A 117 16.96 2.97 -13.18
CA LEU A 117 16.99 1.52 -13.02
C LEU A 117 16.29 1.06 -11.73
N GLN A 118 16.51 1.76 -10.61
CA GLN A 118 15.80 1.48 -9.35
C GLN A 118 14.28 1.69 -9.50
N LEU A 119 13.87 2.76 -10.18
CA LEU A 119 12.45 2.99 -10.46
C LEU A 119 11.86 1.92 -11.38
N MET A 120 12.62 1.46 -12.38
CA MET A 120 12.19 0.38 -13.27
C MET A 120 11.96 -0.92 -12.49
N HIS A 121 12.94 -1.35 -11.68
CA HIS A 121 12.82 -2.56 -10.88
C HIS A 121 11.63 -2.49 -9.92
N LEU A 122 11.39 -1.34 -9.29
CA LEU A 122 10.20 -1.14 -8.46
C LEU A 122 8.90 -1.39 -9.23
N TYR A 123 8.81 -0.91 -10.48
CA TYR A 123 7.63 -1.10 -11.31
C TYR A 123 7.48 -2.56 -11.75
N GLU A 124 8.57 -3.23 -12.10
CA GLU A 124 8.60 -4.65 -12.45
C GLU A 124 8.10 -5.52 -11.29
N GLU A 125 8.58 -5.26 -10.06
CA GLU A 125 8.14 -5.97 -8.85
C GLU A 125 6.63 -5.79 -8.58
N ILE A 126 6.13 -4.56 -8.71
CA ILE A 126 4.69 -4.27 -8.52
C ILE A 126 3.85 -4.97 -9.60
N LEU A 127 4.29 -4.89 -10.86
CA LEU A 127 3.55 -5.41 -12.01
C LEU A 127 3.67 -6.93 -12.18
N GLY A 128 4.75 -7.53 -11.68
CA GLY A 128 5.10 -8.93 -11.89
C GLY A 128 5.50 -9.24 -13.34
N VAL A 129 6.10 -8.28 -14.04
CA VAL A 129 6.55 -8.44 -15.45
C VAL A 129 7.87 -7.69 -15.65
N GLU A 130 8.69 -8.15 -16.60
CA GLU A 130 9.86 -7.41 -17.07
C GLU A 130 9.44 -6.26 -17.99
N LEU A 131 10.12 -5.12 -17.86
CA LEU A 131 9.88 -3.92 -18.65
C LEU A 131 11.05 -3.65 -19.59
N ASP A 132 10.74 -3.21 -20.81
CA ASP A 132 11.78 -2.76 -21.73
C ASP A 132 12.40 -1.43 -21.24
N LYS A 133 13.72 -1.47 -21.00
CA LYS A 133 14.49 -0.35 -20.44
C LYS A 133 14.38 0.93 -21.28
N SER A 134 14.38 0.80 -22.61
CA SER A 134 14.34 1.95 -23.52
C SER A 134 12.97 2.63 -23.51
N ASN A 135 11.90 1.83 -23.56
CA ASN A 135 10.53 2.29 -23.49
C ASN A 135 10.20 2.89 -22.12
N PHE A 136 10.66 2.25 -21.04
CA PHE A 136 10.49 2.75 -19.69
C PHE A 136 11.16 4.12 -19.50
N ARG A 137 12.44 4.23 -19.86
CA ARG A 137 13.18 5.51 -19.82
C ARG A 137 12.47 6.60 -20.61
N ARG A 138 12.06 6.30 -21.86
CA ARG A 138 11.34 7.26 -22.71
C ARG A 138 10.03 7.71 -22.06
N LYS A 139 9.25 6.79 -21.48
CA LYS A 139 7.99 7.10 -20.79
C LYS A 139 8.23 8.04 -19.61
N ILE A 140 9.13 7.69 -18.70
CA ILE A 140 9.39 8.47 -17.47
C ILE A 140 9.92 9.87 -17.78
N LEU A 141 10.87 10.00 -18.71
CA LEU A 141 11.41 11.31 -19.09
C LEU A 141 10.36 12.21 -19.76
N HIS A 142 9.44 11.63 -20.54
CA HIS A 142 8.35 12.39 -21.17
C HIS A 142 7.37 12.98 -20.15
N MET A 143 7.26 12.41 -18.95
CA MET A 143 6.37 12.91 -17.91
C MET A 143 6.89 14.20 -17.24
N LYS A 144 8.18 14.53 -17.40
CA LYS A 144 8.82 15.75 -16.84
C LYS A 144 8.67 15.89 -15.32
N LEU A 145 8.80 14.78 -14.61
CA LEU A 145 8.64 14.72 -13.14
C LEU A 145 9.96 14.60 -12.39
N LEU A 146 11.05 14.37 -13.12
CA LEU A 146 12.37 14.19 -12.57
C LEU A 146 13.22 15.41 -12.90
N LEU A 147 14.01 15.85 -11.92
CA LEU A 147 15.08 16.80 -12.12
C LEU A 147 16.37 16.01 -12.31
N GLU A 148 17.04 16.21 -13.45
CA GLU A 148 18.37 15.65 -13.66
C GLU A 148 19.38 16.42 -12.79
N LEU A 149 20.27 15.67 -12.13
CA LEU A 149 21.35 16.21 -11.29
C LEU A 149 22.61 16.49 -12.12
#